data_AF-A0A6I4R9G8-F1
#
_entry.id   AF-A0A6I4R9G8-F1
#
_cell.length_a   1.000
_cell.length_b   1.000
_cell.length_c   1.000
_cell.angle_alpha   90.00
_cell.angle_beta   90.00
_cell.angle_gamma   90.00
#
_symmetry.space_group_name_H-M   'P 1'
#
loop_
_entity.id
_entity.type
_entity.pdbx_description
1 polymer ?
#
loop_
_entity_poly.entity_id
_entity_poly.type
_entity_poly.pdbx_seq_one_letter_code
_entity_poly.pdbx_strand_id
1 'polypeptide(L)' 'MTDPRRAATLDEACANGDGTYNGVRMLSWLSEVLIPGRGMSVAEVRQIAAEVQAKAQTNQQEHP' A
#
# COMPACT_ATOMS: atom_id res chain seq x y z
N MET A 1 8.80 -12.77 -5.37
CA MET A 1 7.62 -11.99 -4.95
C MET A 1 7.05 -11.34 -6.20
N THR A 2 5.80 -11.62 -6.57
CA THR A 2 5.15 -11.05 -7.76
C THR A 2 4.91 -9.57 -7.56
N ASP A 3 5.23 -8.73 -8.56
CA ASP A 3 4.90 -7.31 -8.54
C ASP A 3 3.37 -7.16 -8.46
N PRO A 4 2.81 -6.61 -7.36
CA PRO A 4 1.37 -6.53 -7.18
C PRO A 4 0.70 -5.68 -8.26
N ARG A 5 1.41 -4.75 -8.90
CA ARG A 5 0.89 -3.91 -10.01
C ARG A 5 0.52 -4.70 -11.27
N ARG A 6 0.94 -5.97 -11.36
CA ARG A 6 0.65 -6.85 -12.50
C ARG A 6 -0.44 -7.87 -12.21
N ALA A 7 -1.00 -7.87 -11.00
CA ALA A 7 -2.10 -8.75 -10.64
C ALA A 7 -3.40 -8.39 -11.40
N ALA A 8 -4.15 -9.42 -11.78
CA ALA A 8 -5.43 -9.23 -12.47
C ALA A 8 -6.56 -8.89 -11.49
N THR A 9 -6.45 -9.37 -10.24
CA THR A 9 -7.46 -9.19 -9.22
C THR A 9 -6.89 -8.58 -7.94
N LEU A 10 -7.78 -7.99 -7.13
CA LEU A 10 -7.44 -7.50 -5.81
C LEU A 10 -6.86 -8.63 -4.92
N ASP A 11 -7.45 -9.83 -4.97
CA ASP A 11 -6.96 -10.97 -4.18
C ASP A 11 -5.52 -11.36 -4.56
N GLU A 12 -5.21 -11.47 -5.85
CA GLU A 12 -3.85 -11.76 -6.32
C GLU A 12 -2.84 -10.70 -5.89
N ALA A 13 -3.24 -9.42 -5.90
CA ALA A 13 -2.38 -8.33 -5.50
C ALA A 13 -2.05 -8.38 -3.99
N CYS A 14 -3.03 -8.71 -3.16
CA CYS A 14 -3.05 -8.29 -1.75
C CYS A 14 -3.07 -9.45 -0.75
N ALA A 15 -3.55 -10.65 -1.12
CA ALA A 15 -3.68 -11.76 -0.20
C ALA A 15 -2.30 -12.28 0.24
N ASN A 16 -2.15 -12.54 1.54
CA ASN A 16 -0.93 -13.15 2.09
C ASN A 16 -0.97 -14.69 2.08
N GLY A 17 -2.13 -15.29 1.78
CA GLY A 17 -2.33 -16.75 1.75
C GLY A 17 -2.73 -17.38 3.09
N ASP A 18 -2.84 -16.59 4.14
CA ASP A 18 -3.25 -16.99 5.50
C ASP A 18 -4.60 -16.40 5.92
N GLY A 19 -5.39 -15.91 4.94
CA GLY A 19 -6.65 -15.21 5.17
C GLY A 19 -6.48 -13.72 5.51
N THR A 20 -5.25 -13.21 5.57
CA THR A 20 -4.99 -11.78 5.78
C THR A 20 -4.64 -11.06 4.48
N TYR A 21 -4.77 -9.73 4.51
CA TYR A 21 -4.50 -8.85 3.38
C TYR A 21 -3.38 -7.85 3.69
N ASN A 22 -2.60 -7.53 2.67
CA ASN A 22 -1.53 -6.55 2.73
C ASN A 22 -1.96 -5.22 2.09
N GLY A 23 -2.30 -4.24 2.93
CA GLY A 23 -2.73 -2.91 2.47
C GLY A 23 -1.69 -2.15 1.64
N VAL A 24 -0.39 -2.37 1.87
CA VAL A 24 0.67 -1.73 1.06
C VAL A 24 0.66 -2.28 -0.37
N ARG A 25 0.52 -3.61 -0.52
CA ARG A 25 0.44 -4.24 -1.85
C ARG A 25 -0.83 -3.82 -2.58
N MET A 26 -1.95 -3.71 -1.84
CA MET A 26 -3.21 -3.18 -2.36
C MET A 26 -3.06 -1.79 -2.96
N LEU A 27 -2.49 -0.85 -2.20
CA LEU A 27 -2.33 0.52 -2.66
C LEU A 27 -1.37 0.61 -3.87
N SER A 28 -0.32 -0.22 -3.89
CA SER A 28 0.57 -0.32 -5.05
C SER A 28 -0.19 -0.79 -6.30
N TRP A 29 -0.96 -1.88 -6.21
CA TRP A 29 -1.79 -2.36 -7.32
C TRP A 29 -2.82 -1.32 -7.77
N LEU A 30 -3.56 -0.75 -6.82
CA LEU A 30 -4.62 0.23 -7.11
C LEU A 30 -4.05 1.46 -7.84
N SER A 31 -2.84 1.92 -7.48
CA SER A 31 -2.22 3.06 -8.16
C SER A 31 -1.94 2.80 -9.64
N GLU A 32 -1.55 1.58 -10.03
CA GLU A 32 -1.36 1.21 -11.44
C GLU A 32 -2.71 1.05 -12.16
N VAL A 33 -3.71 0.48 -11.50
CA VAL A 33 -5.07 0.34 -12.05
C VAL A 33 -5.71 1.70 -12.34
N LEU A 34 -5.54 2.66 -11.43
CA LEU A 34 -6.09 4.02 -11.58
C LEU A 34 -5.28 4.87 -12.57
N ILE A 35 -3.95 4.70 -12.61
CA ILE A 35 -3.04 5.49 -13.46
C ILE A 35 -2.04 4.56 -14.15
N PRO A 36 -2.43 3.91 -15.26
CA PRO A 36 -1.58 2.95 -15.96
C PRO A 36 -0.23 3.54 -16.37
N GLY A 37 0.85 2.79 -16.12
CA GLY A 37 2.22 3.20 -16.41
C GLY A 37 2.82 4.19 -15.39
N ARG A 38 2.06 4.60 -14.36
CA ARG A 38 2.54 5.47 -13.27
C ARG A 38 2.22 4.91 -11.89
N GLY A 39 1.97 3.60 -11.78
CA GLY A 39 1.72 2.95 -10.50
C GLY A 39 2.94 2.95 -9.59
N MET A 40 2.70 3.29 -8.34
CA MET A 40 3.70 3.34 -7.28
C MET A 40 4.15 1.93 -6.91
N SER A 41 5.45 1.75 -6.77
CA SER A 41 6.04 0.53 -6.23
C SER A 41 5.66 0.32 -4.77
N VAL A 42 5.76 -0.93 -4.31
CA VAL A 42 5.57 -1.28 -2.89
C VAL A 42 6.49 -0.47 -1.98
N ALA A 43 7.73 -0.19 -2.41
CA ALA A 43 8.69 0.58 -1.61
C ALA A 43 8.23 2.03 -1.40
N GLU A 44 7.77 2.69 -2.45
CA GLU A 44 7.23 4.06 -2.37
C GLU A 44 5.99 4.12 -1.46
N VAL A 45 5.08 3.16 -1.59
CA VAL A 45 3.90 3.07 -0.72
C VAL A 45 4.31 2.86 0.75
N ARG A 46 5.32 2.01 1.02
CA ARG A 46 5.83 1.82 2.40
C ARG A 46 6.40 3.09 2.98
N GLN A 47 7.14 3.86 2.19
CA GLN A 47 7.70 5.12 2.62
C GLN A 47 6.59 6.11 3.00
N ILE A 48 5.59 6.30 2.14
CA ILE A 48 4.45 7.18 2.43
C ILE A 48 3.70 6.71 3.67
N ALA A 49 3.47 5.40 3.82
CA ALA A 49 2.81 4.85 4.99
C ALA A 49 3.57 5.18 6.28
N ALA A 50 4.90 5.04 6.27
CA ALA A 50 5.75 5.39 7.42
C ALA A 50 5.67 6.89 7.74
N GLU A 51 5.73 7.76 6.73
CA GLU A 51 5.62 9.22 6.90
C GLU A 51 4.25 9.63 7.49
N VAL A 52 3.16 9.04 6.98
CA VAL A 52 1.79 9.33 7.47
C VAL A 52 1.60 8.82 8.89
N GLN A 53 2.11 7.63 9.22
CA GLN A 53 2.04 7.07 10.58
C GLN A 53 2.83 7.92 11.58
N ALA A 54 4.03 8.37 11.21
CA ALA A 54 4.83 9.25 12.05
C ALA A 54 4.08 10.56 12.35
N LYS A 55 3.49 11.20 11.33
CA LYS A 55 2.69 12.42 11.50
C LYS A 55 1.45 12.19 12.37
N ALA A 56 0.77 11.07 12.20
CA ALA A 56 -0.41 10.73 13.00
C ALA A 56 -0.06 10.57 14.49
N GLN A 57 1.09 9.98 14.80
CA GLN A 57 1.57 9.83 16.18
C GLN A 57 1.94 11.18 16.80
N THR A 58 2.59 12.08 16.04
CA THR A 58 2.89 13.44 16.51
C THR A 58 1.62 14.22 16.82
N ASN A 59 0.62 14.20 15.92
CA ASN A 59 -0.62 14.95 16.12
C ASN A 59 -1.44 14.46 17.32
N GLN A 60 -1.37 13.17 17.68
CA GLN A 60 -2.04 12.62 18.86
C GLN A 60 -1.36 13.05 20.18
N GLN A 61 -0.08 13.44 20.16
CA GLN A 61 0.63 13.95 21.33
C GLN A 61 0.38 15.44 21.57
N GLU A 62 -0.01 16.19 20.53
CA GLU A 62 -0.29 17.64 20.58
C GLU A 62 -1.76 17.98 20.88
N HIS A 63 -2.64 16.98 21.03
CA HIS A 63 -4.05 17.15 21.44
C HIS A 63 -4.44 16.18 22.58
N PRO A 64 -3.94 16.40 23.82
CA PRO A 64 -4.47 15.77 25.03
C PRO A 64 -5.75 16.45 25.55
#